data_AF-S2EI24-F1
#
_entry.id   AF-S2EI24-F1
#
_cell.length_a   1.000
_cell.length_b   1.000
_cell.length_c   1.000
_cell.angle_alpha   90.00
_cell.angle_beta   90.00
_cell.angle_gamma   90.00
#
_symmetry.space_group_name_H-M   'P 1'
#
loop_
_entity.id
_entity.type
_entity.pdbx_description
1 polymer ?
#
loop_
_entity_poly.entity_id
_entity_poly.type
_entity_poly.pdbx_seq_one_letter_code
_entity_poly.pdbx_strand_id
1 'polypeptide(L)'
;MKVVIPIILGIIVVIVTPSAFAHEPNFEVKTTKDILKFCEFFHAEYNLLGPDALADQHPNLPNLRACGILYHNIAWNSTHPGRDIVLIAEIEKYLGDSSYIKERWIKNSEKIPIWLKNDARMWSNEETTDTLFVKGIRKMLDDHILNPSLENSKRKCIENKLCIMKSDYMKYSY
;
A
#
# COMPACT_ATOMS: atom_id res chain seq x y z
N MET A 1 -34.36 59.89 28.06
CA MET A 1 -33.52 59.59 26.89
C MET A 1 -32.14 59.16 27.39
N LYS A 2 -31.81 57.86 27.28
CA LYS A 2 -30.48 57.22 27.31
C LYS A 2 -30.73 55.71 27.31
N VAL A 3 -30.90 55.16 26.10
CA VAL A 3 -31.00 53.72 25.84
C VAL A 3 -29.58 53.17 25.96
N VAL A 4 -29.33 52.32 26.96
CA VAL A 4 -28.06 51.60 27.12
C VAL A 4 -28.21 50.27 26.38
N ILE A 5 -27.54 50.17 25.24
CA ILE A 5 -27.47 48.96 24.41
C ILE A 5 -26.44 48.01 25.06
N PRO A 6 -26.79 46.77 25.45
CA PRO A 6 -25.80 45.82 25.93
C PRO A 6 -24.97 45.30 24.75
N ILE A 7 -23.68 45.62 24.76
CA ILE A 7 -22.68 45.09 23.83
C ILE A 7 -22.55 43.59 24.11
N ILE A 8 -23.07 42.77 23.20
CA ILE A 8 -22.87 41.33 23.18
C ILE A 8 -21.39 41.11 22.88
N LEU A 9 -20.58 40.92 23.91
CA LEU A 9 -19.23 40.40 23.80
C LEU A 9 -19.33 38.94 23.33
N GLY A 10 -19.46 38.77 22.02
CA GLY A 10 -19.24 37.49 21.36
C GLY A 10 -17.80 37.09 21.58
N ILE A 11 -17.57 36.23 22.56
CA ILE A 11 -16.33 35.45 22.65
C ILE A 11 -16.40 34.47 21.48
N ILE A 12 -15.97 34.93 20.30
CA ILE A 12 -15.51 34.03 19.25
C ILE A 12 -14.24 33.43 19.84
N VAL A 13 -14.37 32.26 20.47
CA VAL A 13 -13.23 31.38 20.69
C VAL A 13 -12.78 31.01 19.28
N VAL A 14 -11.85 31.79 18.74
CA VAL A 14 -11.03 31.35 17.63
C VAL A 14 -10.29 30.16 18.21
N ILE A 15 -10.80 28.96 17.92
CA ILE A 15 -10.01 27.75 18.05
C ILE A 15 -8.90 27.94 17.02
N VAL A 16 -7.82 28.63 17.43
CA VAL A 16 -6.54 28.55 16.75
C VAL A 16 -6.10 27.13 17.06
N THR A 17 -6.53 26.16 16.26
CA THR A 17 -5.76 24.93 16.17
C THR A 17 -4.39 25.37 15.66
N PRO A 18 -3.31 25.23 16.44
CA PRO A 18 -2.00 25.36 15.83
C PRO A 18 -1.93 24.20 14.83
N SER A 19 -1.90 24.53 13.54
CA SER A 19 -1.47 23.63 12.47
C SER A 19 0.02 23.34 12.66
N ALA A 20 0.37 22.69 13.77
CA ALA A 20 1.76 22.41 14.13
C ALA A 20 2.35 21.25 13.32
N PHE A 21 1.55 20.58 12.49
CA PHE A 21 1.96 19.43 11.69
C PHE A 21 1.81 19.62 10.17
N ALA A 22 1.30 20.75 9.68
CA ALA A 22 1.15 21.00 8.25
C ALA A 22 2.34 21.82 7.71
N HIS A 23 3.52 21.21 7.59
CA HIS A 23 4.65 21.83 6.89
C HIS A 23 4.57 21.46 5.41
N GLU A 24 4.26 22.44 4.56
CA GLU A 24 4.23 22.25 3.10
C GLU A 24 5.57 22.62 2.46
N PRO A 25 6.03 21.90 1.43
CA PRO A 25 7.26 22.24 0.72
C PRO A 25 7.10 23.59 0.00
N ASN A 26 8.09 24.47 0.16
CA ASN A 26 8.09 25.81 -0.46
C ASN A 26 8.58 25.81 -1.93
N PHE A 27 8.50 24.68 -2.62
CA PHE A 27 8.99 24.51 -3.98
C PHE A 27 8.02 23.70 -4.85
N GLU A 28 8.02 24.02 -6.14
CA GLU A 28 7.22 23.30 -7.14
C GLU A 28 7.95 22.05 -7.63
N VAL A 29 7.20 20.96 -7.82
CA VAL A 29 7.74 19.70 -8.36
C VAL A 29 7.56 19.67 -9.88
N LYS A 30 8.67 19.85 -10.62
CA LYS A 30 8.66 19.87 -12.11
C LYS A 30 9.48 18.75 -12.73
N THR A 31 10.59 18.39 -12.10
CA THR A 31 11.54 17.39 -12.62
C THR A 31 11.61 16.15 -11.73
N THR A 32 12.20 15.07 -12.25
CA THR A 32 12.49 13.85 -11.47
C THR A 32 13.39 14.14 -10.27
N LYS A 33 14.30 15.10 -10.40
CA LYS A 33 15.13 15.60 -9.29
C LYS A 33 14.30 16.33 -8.22
N ASP A 34 13.28 17.07 -8.63
CA ASP A 34 12.39 17.74 -7.67
C ASP A 34 11.49 16.73 -6.94
N ILE A 35 11.12 15.63 -7.60
CA ILE A 35 10.42 14.50 -6.95
C ILE A 35 11.32 13.86 -5.88
N LEU A 36 12.62 13.65 -6.17
CA LEU A 36 13.55 13.14 -5.17
C LEU A 36 13.63 14.08 -3.95
N LYS A 37 13.81 15.39 -4.18
CA LYS A 37 13.82 16.41 -3.10
C LYS A 37 12.51 16.44 -2.32
N PHE A 38 11.38 16.33 -3.01
CA PHE A 38 10.06 16.22 -2.41
C PHE A 38 9.96 15.02 -1.48
N CYS A 39 10.48 13.87 -1.88
CA CYS A 39 10.49 12.69 -1.03
C CYS A 39 11.47 12.79 0.15
N GLU A 40 12.60 13.46 -0.01
CA GLU A 40 13.52 13.72 1.11
C GLU A 40 12.87 14.61 2.17
N PHE A 41 12.11 15.62 1.73
CA PHE A 41 11.38 16.53 2.62
C PHE A 41 10.40 15.79 3.53
N PHE A 42 9.61 14.85 2.99
CA PHE A 42 8.61 14.10 3.75
C PHE A 42 9.14 12.86 4.48
N HIS A 43 10.42 12.51 4.34
CA HIS A 43 10.94 11.24 4.87
C HIS A 43 10.88 11.14 6.40
N ALA A 44 11.13 12.24 7.11
CA ALA A 44 11.04 12.26 8.57
C ALA A 44 9.60 12.00 9.05
N GLU A 45 8.63 12.63 8.40
CA GLU A 45 7.21 12.48 8.69
C GLU A 45 6.70 11.07 8.33
N TYR A 46 7.15 10.54 7.19
CA TYR A 46 6.92 9.16 6.79
C TYR A 46 7.40 8.16 7.85
N ASN A 47 8.59 8.34 8.42
CA ASN A 47 9.12 7.45 9.44
C ASN A 47 8.36 7.55 10.77
N LEU A 48 7.77 8.71 11.06
CA LEU A 48 7.02 8.93 12.30
C LEU A 48 5.59 8.36 12.20
N LEU A 49 4.91 8.59 11.08
CA LEU A 49 3.49 8.33 10.92
C LEU A 49 3.19 7.05 10.15
N GLY A 50 4.11 6.61 9.30
CA GLY A 50 3.88 5.55 8.33
C GLY A 50 3.16 6.03 7.07
N PRO A 51 3.02 5.15 6.06
CA PRO A 51 2.51 5.49 4.74
C PRO A 51 1.06 5.99 4.74
N ASP A 52 0.19 5.33 5.51
CA ASP A 52 -1.25 5.59 5.46
C ASP A 52 -1.59 6.91 6.14
N ALA A 53 -1.08 7.13 7.34
CA ALA A 53 -1.30 8.38 8.07
C ALA A 53 -0.66 9.60 7.38
N LEU A 54 0.49 9.43 6.71
CA LEU A 54 1.08 10.49 5.90
C LEU A 54 0.19 10.85 4.70
N ALA A 55 -0.40 9.86 4.03
CA ALA A 55 -1.33 10.10 2.93
C ALA A 55 -2.61 10.81 3.40
N ASP A 56 -3.12 10.44 4.57
CA ASP A 56 -4.31 11.05 5.17
C ASP A 56 -4.08 12.51 5.56
N GLN A 57 -2.88 12.86 6.03
CA GLN A 57 -2.52 14.24 6.39
C GLN A 57 -2.28 15.13 5.17
N HIS A 58 -1.90 14.55 4.03
CA HIS A 58 -1.55 15.29 2.82
C HIS A 58 -2.34 14.81 1.59
N PRO A 59 -3.68 14.91 1.60
CA PRO A 59 -4.52 14.35 0.54
C PRO A 59 -4.32 15.04 -0.82
N ASN A 60 -3.79 16.26 -0.82
CA ASN A 60 -3.59 17.08 -2.02
C ASN A 60 -2.18 16.92 -2.64
N LEU A 61 -1.34 16.04 -2.10
CA LEU A 61 0.04 15.83 -2.57
C LEU A 61 0.18 14.50 -3.33
N PRO A 62 -0.13 14.45 -4.64
CA PRO A 62 -0.15 13.21 -5.41
C PRO A 62 1.21 12.50 -5.50
N ASN A 63 2.31 13.25 -5.33
CA ASN A 63 3.67 12.72 -5.41
C ASN A 63 4.12 11.94 -4.18
N LEU A 64 3.41 12.04 -3.04
CA LEU A 64 3.75 11.27 -1.83
C LEU A 64 3.74 9.77 -2.09
N ARG A 65 2.86 9.32 -2.99
CA ARG A 65 2.77 7.92 -3.39
C ARG A 65 4.04 7.43 -4.10
N ALA A 66 4.71 8.30 -4.86
CA ALA A 66 5.98 7.97 -5.50
C ALA A 66 7.11 7.82 -4.46
N CYS A 67 7.03 8.52 -3.32
CA CYS A 67 8.06 8.46 -2.29
C CYS A 67 8.15 7.10 -1.60
N GLY A 68 7.03 6.40 -1.45
CA GLY A 68 7.01 5.03 -0.95
C GLY A 68 7.87 4.06 -1.78
N ILE A 69 8.13 4.36 -3.06
CA ILE A 69 9.05 3.60 -3.91
C ILE A 69 10.49 3.81 -3.45
N LEU A 70 10.85 5.08 -3.27
CA LEU A 70 12.21 5.49 -2.98
C LEU A 70 12.62 5.04 -1.58
N TYR A 71 11.73 5.16 -0.58
CA TYR A 71 12.03 4.76 0.80
C TYR A 71 12.34 3.26 0.96
N HIS A 72 11.82 2.42 0.06
CA HIS A 72 12.11 0.97 0.07
C HIS A 72 13.30 0.59 -0.83
N ASN A 73 13.89 1.56 -1.54
CA ASN A 73 15.03 1.31 -2.40
C ASN A 73 16.32 1.20 -1.56
N ILE A 74 17.18 0.22 -1.87
CA ILE A 74 18.47 0.03 -1.19
C ILE A 74 19.37 1.27 -1.25
N ALA A 75 19.21 2.10 -2.28
CA ALA A 75 19.98 3.32 -2.46
C ALA A 75 19.51 4.44 -1.51
N TRP A 76 18.32 4.38 -0.92
CA TRP A 76 17.76 5.49 -0.14
C TRP A 76 18.68 6.00 0.98
N ASN A 77 19.19 5.07 1.79
CA ASN A 77 20.10 5.34 2.91
C ASN A 77 21.59 5.26 2.52
N SER A 78 21.90 5.16 1.23
CA SER A 78 23.29 5.06 0.76
C SER A 78 23.98 6.42 0.82
N THR A 79 25.24 6.42 1.25
CA THR A 79 26.13 7.61 1.21
C THR A 79 26.96 7.69 -0.08
N HIS A 80 26.74 6.77 -1.01
CA HIS A 80 27.50 6.71 -2.26
C HIS A 80 27.18 7.91 -3.17
N PRO A 81 28.16 8.52 -3.88
CA PRO A 81 27.90 9.69 -4.74
C PRO A 81 26.92 9.40 -5.89
N GLY A 82 26.79 8.14 -6.30
CA GLY A 82 25.82 7.69 -7.30
C GLY A 82 24.40 7.41 -6.77
N ARG A 83 24.13 7.68 -5.48
CA ARG A 83 22.81 7.46 -4.85
C ARG A 83 21.68 8.10 -5.64
N ASP A 84 21.80 9.40 -5.89
CA ASP A 84 20.74 10.18 -6.53
C ASP A 84 20.50 9.71 -7.97
N ILE A 85 21.54 9.26 -8.67
CA ILE A 85 21.43 8.72 -10.02
C ILE A 85 20.52 7.48 -10.01
N VAL A 86 20.74 6.56 -9.06
CA VAL A 86 19.93 5.34 -8.93
C VAL A 86 18.48 5.68 -8.57
N LEU A 87 18.28 6.59 -7.61
CA LEU A 87 16.95 6.98 -7.18
C LEU A 87 16.19 7.74 -8.28
N ILE A 88 16.85 8.63 -9.02
CA ILE A 88 16.26 9.35 -10.16
C ILE A 88 15.89 8.36 -11.28
N ALA A 89 16.75 7.40 -11.59
CA ALA A 89 16.44 6.37 -12.58
C ALA A 89 15.21 5.52 -12.19
N GLU A 90 15.03 5.23 -10.90
CA GLU A 90 13.83 4.55 -10.39
C GLU A 90 12.56 5.42 -10.53
N ILE A 91 12.66 6.73 -10.33
CA ILE A 91 11.56 7.68 -10.59
C ILE A 91 11.23 7.73 -12.08
N GLU A 92 12.24 7.84 -12.94
CA GLU A 92 12.07 7.86 -14.39
C GLU A 92 11.40 6.58 -14.89
N LYS A 93 11.79 5.42 -14.35
CA LYS A 93 11.13 4.15 -14.61
C LYS A 93 9.66 4.17 -14.20
N TYR A 94 9.35 4.71 -13.01
CA TYR A 94 7.98 4.82 -12.54
C TYR A 94 7.10 5.73 -13.41
N LEU A 95 7.66 6.83 -13.93
CA LEU A 95 6.93 7.77 -14.79
C LEU A 95 6.83 7.30 -16.25
N GLY A 96 7.83 6.57 -16.74
CA GLY A 96 7.92 6.14 -18.13
C GLY A 96 7.18 4.84 -18.47
N ASP A 97 6.93 3.97 -17.48
CA ASP A 97 6.37 2.64 -17.72
C ASP A 97 5.08 2.39 -16.90
N SER A 98 3.94 2.47 -17.60
CA SER A 98 2.61 2.16 -17.05
C SER A 98 2.48 0.70 -16.56
N SER A 99 3.31 -0.22 -17.05
CA SER A 99 3.33 -1.61 -16.58
C SER A 99 3.96 -1.75 -15.19
N TYR A 100 4.96 -0.92 -14.85
CA TYR A 100 5.56 -0.88 -13.53
C TYR A 100 4.60 -0.38 -12.45
N ILE A 101 3.75 0.58 -12.84
CA ILE A 101 2.64 1.07 -12.02
C ILE A 101 1.71 -0.11 -11.68
N LYS A 102 1.35 -0.95 -12.65
CA LYS A 102 0.43 -2.11 -12.48
C LYS A 102 0.90 -3.15 -11.46
N GLU A 103 2.21 -3.37 -11.34
CA GLU A 103 2.78 -4.32 -10.39
C GLU A 103 2.82 -3.78 -8.95
N ARG A 104 2.94 -2.46 -8.77
CA ARG A 104 3.09 -1.82 -7.45
C ARG A 104 1.79 -1.26 -6.85
N TRP A 105 0.70 -1.07 -7.61
CA TRP A 105 -0.64 -0.90 -7.02
C TRP A 105 -1.15 -2.17 -6.29
N ILE A 106 -0.39 -3.27 -6.34
CA ILE A 106 -0.53 -4.42 -5.44
C ILE A 106 0.17 -4.17 -4.08
N LYS A 107 0.50 -2.92 -3.70
CA LYS A 107 0.86 -2.61 -2.30
C LYS A 107 -0.35 -2.49 -1.36
N ASN A 108 -1.57 -2.35 -1.88
CA ASN A 108 -2.82 -2.57 -1.13
C ASN A 108 -3.56 -3.83 -1.61
N SER A 109 -2.82 -4.82 -2.07
CA SER A 109 -3.28 -6.20 -2.15
C SER A 109 -2.38 -7.06 -1.28
N GLU A 110 -2.36 -6.78 0.02
CA GLU A 110 -2.32 -7.89 0.99
C GLU A 110 -3.65 -8.66 0.96
N LYS A 111 -4.06 -9.11 -0.23
CA LYS A 111 -5.01 -10.23 -0.36
C LYS A 111 -4.37 -11.53 0.14
N ILE A 112 -3.06 -11.55 0.40
CA ILE A 112 -2.36 -12.68 0.97
C ILE A 112 -1.38 -12.16 2.02
N PRO A 113 -1.59 -12.43 3.32
CA PRO A 113 -0.70 -11.99 4.39
C PRO A 113 0.73 -12.52 4.25
N ILE A 114 1.70 -11.76 4.76
CA ILE A 114 3.13 -12.11 4.72
C ILE A 114 3.43 -13.42 5.45
N TRP A 115 2.80 -13.67 6.60
CA TRP A 115 3.00 -14.92 7.35
C TRP A 115 2.67 -16.14 6.49
N LEU A 116 1.60 -16.07 5.69
CA LEU A 116 1.20 -17.18 4.84
C LEU A 116 2.14 -17.40 3.66
N LYS A 117 2.76 -16.34 3.14
CA LYS A 117 3.79 -16.46 2.09
C LYS A 117 5.03 -17.20 2.63
N ASN A 118 5.40 -16.93 3.88
CA ASN A 118 6.50 -17.63 4.54
C ASN A 118 6.14 -19.10 4.77
N ASP A 119 4.92 -19.39 5.23
CA ASP A 119 4.43 -20.75 5.40
C ASP A 119 4.35 -21.51 4.07
N ALA A 120 3.95 -20.84 2.98
CA ALA A 120 3.93 -21.42 1.63
C ALA A 120 5.33 -21.78 1.13
N ARG A 121 6.33 -20.93 1.44
CA ARG A 121 7.73 -21.21 1.12
C ARG A 121 8.24 -22.42 1.91
N MET A 122 7.95 -22.49 3.20
CA MET A 122 8.32 -23.65 4.03
C MET A 122 7.63 -24.94 3.53
N TRP A 123 6.35 -24.86 3.17
CA TRP A 123 5.62 -25.98 2.60
C TRP A 123 6.22 -26.44 1.25
N SER A 124 6.55 -25.50 0.36
CA SER A 124 7.19 -25.80 -0.93
C SER A 124 8.59 -26.40 -0.79
N ASN A 125 9.28 -26.12 0.32
CA ASN A 125 10.58 -26.69 0.65
C ASN A 125 10.47 -28.02 1.42
N GLU A 126 9.26 -28.57 1.60
CA GLU A 126 8.98 -29.76 2.41
C GLU A 126 9.35 -29.60 3.90
N GLU A 127 9.51 -28.37 4.37
CA GLU A 127 9.81 -28.03 5.78
C GLU A 127 8.54 -27.98 6.66
N THR A 128 7.37 -28.09 6.05
CA THR A 128 6.06 -28.06 6.72
C THR A 128 5.10 -29.03 6.05
N THR A 129 4.19 -29.61 6.84
CA THR A 129 3.20 -30.58 6.34
C THR A 129 2.03 -29.91 5.62
N ASP A 130 1.42 -30.61 4.67
CA ASP A 130 0.18 -30.18 4.00
C ASP A 130 -0.89 -29.75 5.02
N THR A 131 -1.02 -30.49 6.11
CA THR A 131 -2.01 -30.21 7.15
C THR A 131 -1.80 -28.86 7.85
N LEU A 132 -0.55 -28.44 8.02
CA LEU A 132 -0.22 -27.17 8.65
C LEU A 132 -0.41 -26.01 7.66
N PHE A 133 0.04 -26.18 6.43
CA PHE A 133 -0.14 -25.17 5.39
C PHE A 133 -1.63 -24.92 5.08
N VAL A 134 -2.43 -25.98 4.98
CA VAL A 134 -3.88 -25.90 4.75
C VAL A 134 -4.61 -25.14 5.86
N LYS A 135 -4.13 -25.17 7.12
CA LYS A 135 -4.71 -24.35 8.20
C LYS A 135 -4.57 -22.86 7.90
N GLY A 136 -3.43 -22.45 7.33
CA GLY A 136 -3.21 -21.08 6.88
C GLY A 136 -4.21 -20.68 5.78
N ILE A 137 -4.43 -21.55 4.79
CA ILE A 137 -5.43 -21.34 3.73
C ILE A 137 -6.85 -21.27 4.31
N ARG A 138 -7.19 -22.15 5.25
CA ARG A 138 -8.49 -22.12 5.94
C ARG A 138 -8.71 -20.79 6.66
N LYS A 139 -7.70 -20.31 7.38
CA LYS A 139 -7.76 -19.01 8.05
C LYS A 139 -8.01 -17.87 7.06
N MET A 140 -7.47 -17.92 5.84
CA MET A 140 -7.78 -16.93 4.81
C MET A 140 -9.23 -16.97 4.32
N LEU A 141 -9.83 -18.17 4.23
CA LEU A 141 -11.24 -18.32 3.86
C LEU A 141 -12.13 -17.76 4.97
N ASP A 142 -11.82 -18.07 6.24
CA ASP A 142 -12.55 -17.58 7.40
C ASP A 142 -12.49 -16.05 7.50
N ASP A 143 -11.32 -15.47 7.21
CA ASP A 143 -11.11 -14.02 7.21
C ASP A 143 -11.66 -13.34 5.93
N HIS A 144 -12.32 -14.09 5.04
CA HIS A 144 -12.87 -13.61 3.77
C HIS A 144 -11.84 -12.95 2.84
N ILE A 145 -10.56 -13.27 3.07
CA ILE A 145 -9.42 -12.82 2.27
C ILE A 145 -9.40 -13.60 0.94
N LEU A 146 -9.68 -14.91 1.00
CA LEU A 146 -9.99 -15.74 -0.17
C LEU A 146 -11.49 -15.94 -0.26
N ASN A 147 -12.09 -15.58 -1.39
CA ASN A 147 -13.49 -15.89 -1.70
C ASN A 147 -13.54 -16.61 -3.04
N PRO A 148 -13.36 -17.94 -3.07
CA PRO A 148 -13.48 -18.70 -4.30
C PRO A 148 -14.91 -18.55 -4.81
N SER A 149 -15.08 -17.95 -5.98
CA SER A 149 -16.38 -17.92 -6.64
C SER A 149 -16.76 -19.35 -7.00
N LEU A 150 -17.58 -19.98 -6.16
CA LEU A 150 -18.26 -21.24 -6.45
C LEU A 150 -19.40 -21.00 -7.45
N GLU A 151 -19.12 -20.27 -8.52
CA GLU A 151 -19.97 -20.37 -9.69
C GLU A 151 -19.69 -21.77 -10.22
N ASN A 152 -20.61 -22.70 -9.92
CA ASN A 152 -20.70 -23.99 -10.60
C ASN A 152 -21.05 -23.69 -12.06
N SER A 153 -20.07 -23.12 -12.79
CA SER A 153 -20.09 -23.01 -14.22
C SER A 153 -20.39 -24.41 -14.71
N LYS A 154 -21.56 -24.57 -15.35
CA LYS A 154 -21.89 -25.76 -16.12
C LYS A 154 -20.85 -25.83 -17.24
N ARG A 155 -19.65 -26.33 -16.92
CA ARG A 155 -18.58 -26.53 -17.88
C ARG A 155 -19.10 -27.57 -18.86
N LYS A 156 -19.38 -27.14 -20.10
CA LYS A 156 -19.57 -28.09 -21.20
C LYS A 156 -18.20 -28.69 -21.48
N CYS A 157 -17.98 -29.88 -20.96
CA CYS A 157 -16.82 -30.68 -21.30
C CYS A 157 -16.84 -30.96 -22.79
N ILE A 158 -15.85 -30.44 -23.49
CA ILE A 158 -15.61 -30.75 -24.89
C ILE A 158 -14.70 -31.98 -24.89
N GLU A 159 -15.07 -33.03 -25.63
CA GLU A 159 -14.18 -34.17 -25.85
C GLU A 159 -12.81 -33.68 -26.37
N ASN A 160 -11.73 -34.24 -25.81
CA ASN A 160 -10.33 -33.83 -26.00
C ASN A 160 -9.90 -32.47 -25.38
N LYS A 161 -10.65 -31.88 -24.43
CA LYS A 161 -10.14 -30.83 -23.53
C LYS A 161 -10.42 -31.15 -22.06
N LEU A 162 -9.42 -30.90 -21.20
CA LEU A 162 -9.49 -31.20 -19.77
C LEU A 162 -10.75 -30.60 -19.15
N CYS A 163 -11.56 -31.47 -18.56
CA CYS A 163 -12.82 -31.11 -17.93
C CYS A 163 -12.91 -31.73 -16.53
N ILE A 164 -13.24 -30.92 -15.54
CA ILE A 164 -13.04 -31.29 -14.14
C ILE A 164 -14.41 -31.42 -13.42
N MET A 165 -14.52 -32.46 -12.57
CA MET A 165 -15.74 -33.17 -12.12
C MET A 165 -15.67 -33.49 -10.60
N LYS A 166 -16.42 -34.48 -10.08
CA LYS A 166 -16.55 -34.77 -8.62
C LYS A 166 -15.22 -35.08 -7.87
N SER A 167 -14.11 -35.13 -8.59
CA SER A 167 -12.72 -35.29 -8.18
C SER A 167 -11.94 -33.98 -8.01
N ASP A 168 -12.57 -32.82 -8.28
CA ASP A 168 -11.98 -31.48 -8.11
C ASP A 168 -11.92 -31.05 -6.64
N TYR A 169 -12.55 -31.84 -5.78
CA TYR A 169 -12.59 -31.62 -4.35
C TYR A 169 -11.46 -32.42 -3.69
N MET A 170 -10.61 -31.76 -2.90
CA MET A 170 -9.73 -32.46 -1.96
C MET A 170 -10.58 -33.19 -0.91
N LYS A 171 -10.47 -34.51 -0.83
CA LYS A 171 -11.02 -35.30 0.29
C LYS A 171 -9.94 -35.49 1.35
N TYR A 172 -10.21 -35.06 2.57
CA TYR A 172 -9.38 -35.37 3.73
C TYR A 172 -9.78 -36.73 4.31
N SER A 173 -8.79 -37.59 4.58
CA SER A 173 -8.96 -38.72 5.48
C SER A 173 -8.82 -38.23 6.92
N TYR A 174 -9.76 -38.63 7.79
CA TYR A 174 -9.62 -38.51 9.24
C TYR A 174 -8.59 -39.51 9.75
#